data_AF-A0A2N1N0D0-F1
#
_entry.id   AF-A0A2N1N0D0-F1
#
_cell.length_a   1.000
_cell.length_b   1.000
_cell.length_c   1.000
_cell.angle_alpha   90.00
_cell.angle_beta   90.00
_cell.angle_gamma   90.00
#
_symmetry.space_group_name_H-M   'P 1'
#
loop_
_entity.id
_entity.type
_entity.pdbx_description
1 polymer ?
#
loop_
_entity_poly.entity_id
_entity_poly.type
_entity_poly.pdbx_seq_one_letter_code
_entity_poly.pdbx_strand_id
1 'polypeptide(L)'
;MEGSSSQSGSFSSNIISEIHDSVFSYKTASHENFFNNSILLKLEEDGFTTPDEKAKELIKELTDIKYLYALKLLFENLQNEFSPQILRDTLVALADPTPFDFYAKQSVTRLELHLRTW
;
A
#
# COMPACT_ATOMS: atom_id res chain seq x y z
N MET A 1 -23.04 -50.48 28.77
CA MET A 1 -21.88 -50.70 27.91
C MET A 1 -22.17 -49.96 26.62
N GLU A 2 -21.29 -49.02 26.26
CA GLU A 2 -21.30 -48.19 25.03
C GLU A 2 -22.51 -47.26 24.86
N GLY A 3 -22.42 -46.02 24.41
CA GLY A 3 -21.31 -45.21 23.91
C GLY A 3 -21.90 -43.84 23.60
N SER A 4 -21.15 -42.80 23.89
CA SER A 4 -21.44 -41.40 23.57
C SER A 4 -21.63 -41.19 22.06
N SER A 5 -22.54 -40.28 21.68
CA SER A 5 -22.46 -39.61 20.38
C SER A 5 -22.99 -38.18 20.49
N SER A 6 -22.05 -37.25 20.45
CA SER A 6 -22.26 -35.82 20.32
C SER A 6 -22.35 -35.51 18.84
N GLN A 7 -23.52 -35.11 18.34
CA GLN A 7 -23.65 -34.64 16.95
C GLN A 7 -24.03 -33.17 16.91
N SER A 8 -23.02 -32.38 16.56
CA SER A 8 -23.08 -31.00 16.11
C SER A 8 -23.91 -30.85 14.83
N GLY A 9 -24.75 -29.82 14.75
CA GLY A 9 -25.50 -29.52 13.52
C GLY A 9 -26.25 -28.20 13.55
N SER A 10 -25.60 -27.17 13.00
CA SER A 10 -26.10 -25.90 12.44
C SER A 10 -26.97 -24.94 13.28
N PHE A 11 -26.39 -23.77 13.51
CA PHE A 11 -27.09 -22.51 13.77
C PHE A 11 -28.00 -22.15 12.59
N SER A 12 -29.26 -21.82 12.88
CA SER A 12 -30.10 -20.99 12.01
C SER A 12 -30.81 -19.98 12.88
N SER A 13 -30.15 -18.85 13.11
CA SER A 13 -30.78 -17.65 13.64
C SER A 13 -30.38 -16.51 12.72
N ASN A 14 -31.36 -16.02 11.97
CA ASN A 14 -31.31 -14.81 11.16
C ASN A 14 -30.54 -13.72 11.90
N ILE A 15 -29.37 -13.35 11.36
CA ILE A 15 -28.67 -12.16 11.81
C ILE A 15 -29.15 -11.01 10.94
N ILE A 16 -29.99 -10.21 11.60
CA ILE A 16 -30.26 -8.80 11.36
C ILE A 16 -29.01 -8.10 10.82
N SER A 17 -29.21 -7.25 9.83
CA SER A 17 -28.20 -6.37 9.25
C SER A 17 -27.68 -5.40 10.30
N GLU A 18 -26.75 -5.86 11.14
CA GLU A 18 -26.15 -5.07 12.20
C GLU A 18 -24.75 -4.66 11.74
N ILE A 19 -24.71 -3.40 11.30
CA ILE A 19 -23.52 -2.65 10.96
C ILE A 19 -22.67 -2.59 12.22
N HIS A 20 -21.64 -3.43 12.30
CA HIS A 20 -20.57 -3.29 13.28
C HIS A 20 -19.27 -2.98 12.57
N ASP A 21 -18.84 -1.73 12.76
CA ASP A 21 -17.47 -1.25 12.67
C ASP A 21 -16.49 -2.32 13.15
N SER A 22 -15.71 -2.87 12.22
CA SER A 22 -14.49 -3.60 12.57
C SER A 22 -13.57 -3.65 11.37
N VAL A 23 -12.62 -2.72 11.41
CA VAL A 23 -11.25 -2.86 10.91
C VAL A 23 -11.14 -3.19 9.42
N PHE A 24 -10.78 -2.17 8.64
CA PHE A 24 -10.14 -2.26 7.34
C PHE A 24 -9.29 -3.54 7.23
N SER A 25 -9.87 -4.57 6.63
CA SER A 25 -9.20 -5.85 6.46
C SER A 25 -8.24 -5.67 5.29
N TYR A 26 -6.99 -5.29 5.57
CA TYR A 26 -5.89 -5.28 4.60
C TYR A 26 -5.49 -6.71 4.24
N LYS A 27 -6.44 -7.56 3.87
CA LYS A 27 -6.12 -8.89 3.34
C LYS A 27 -5.80 -8.78 1.86
N THR A 28 -4.67 -8.16 1.55
CA THR A 28 -4.05 -8.10 0.21
C THR A 28 -2.57 -8.51 0.22
N ALA A 29 -2.16 -9.35 1.17
CA ALA A 29 -0.76 -9.78 1.34
C ALA A 29 -0.22 -10.79 0.30
N SER A 30 -0.96 -11.12 -0.77
CA SER A 30 -0.49 -12.12 -1.76
C SER A 30 -0.41 -11.63 -3.21
N HIS A 31 -0.92 -10.44 -3.55
CA HIS A 31 -0.89 -9.93 -4.93
C HIS A 31 -0.02 -8.68 -5.12
N GLU A 32 0.31 -7.94 -4.05
CA GLU A 32 1.27 -6.83 -4.14
C GLU A 32 2.69 -7.34 -4.47
N ASN A 33 3.17 -8.39 -3.81
CA ASN A 33 4.57 -8.85 -3.92
C ASN A 33 5.05 -9.24 -5.33
N PHE A 34 4.15 -9.56 -6.26
CA PHE A 34 4.53 -9.98 -7.60
C PHE A 34 4.93 -8.81 -8.52
N PHE A 35 4.25 -7.66 -8.38
CA PHE A 35 4.58 -6.45 -9.15
C PHE A 35 5.81 -5.72 -8.60
N ASN A 36 6.02 -5.86 -7.29
CA ASN A 36 6.99 -5.12 -6.50
C ASN A 36 8.46 -5.36 -6.88
N ASN A 37 8.84 -6.63 -7.07
CA ASN A 37 10.17 -6.94 -7.62
C ASN A 37 10.23 -6.61 -9.11
N SER A 38 9.12 -6.71 -9.85
CA SER A 38 9.16 -6.55 -11.30
C SER A 38 9.61 -5.16 -11.75
N ILE A 39 9.25 -4.09 -11.03
CA ILE A 39 9.70 -2.72 -11.36
C ILE A 39 11.17 -2.55 -11.01
N LEU A 40 11.59 -2.97 -9.81
CA LEU A 40 12.98 -2.85 -9.37
C LEU A 40 13.96 -3.72 -10.20
N LEU A 41 13.49 -4.86 -10.70
CA LEU A 41 14.21 -5.75 -11.62
C LEU A 41 14.30 -5.15 -13.02
N LYS A 42 13.21 -4.58 -13.54
CA LYS A 42 13.23 -3.87 -14.84
C LYS A 42 14.20 -2.71 -14.83
N LEU A 43 14.22 -1.91 -13.75
CA LEU A 43 15.19 -0.83 -13.61
C LEU A 43 16.63 -1.33 -13.66
N GLU A 44 16.89 -2.52 -13.11
CA GLU A 44 18.21 -3.15 -13.18
C GLU A 44 18.55 -3.65 -14.60
N GLU A 45 17.57 -4.23 -15.30
CA GLU A 45 17.69 -4.60 -16.73
C GLU A 45 17.95 -3.36 -17.62
N ASP A 46 17.34 -2.23 -17.27
CA ASP A 46 17.52 -0.93 -17.94
C ASP A 46 18.86 -0.23 -17.57
N GLY A 47 19.66 -0.82 -16.68
CA GLY A 47 21.00 -0.37 -16.32
C GLY A 47 21.10 0.51 -15.07
N PHE A 48 20.01 0.71 -14.33
CA PHE A 48 20.02 1.39 -13.04
C PHE A 48 20.43 0.40 -11.94
N THR A 49 21.73 0.38 -11.64
CA THR A 49 22.31 -0.62 -10.74
C THR A 49 22.43 -0.10 -9.30
N THR A 50 22.47 1.22 -9.11
CA THR A 50 22.59 1.80 -7.77
C THR A 50 21.23 2.15 -7.15
N PRO A 51 21.09 2.11 -5.81
CA PRO A 51 19.86 2.53 -5.13
C PRO A 51 19.47 3.98 -5.46
N ASP A 52 20.45 4.88 -5.56
CA ASP A 52 20.23 6.28 -5.91
C ASP A 52 19.63 6.46 -7.31
N GLU A 53 20.15 5.72 -8.30
CA GLU A 53 19.62 5.74 -9.67
C GLU A 53 18.19 5.21 -9.73
N LYS A 54 17.94 4.06 -9.06
CA LYS A 54 16.59 3.49 -8.99
C LYS A 54 15.61 4.47 -8.35
N ALA A 55 15.98 5.08 -7.22
CA ALA A 55 15.16 6.09 -6.55
C ALA A 55 14.89 7.29 -7.46
N LYS A 56 15.91 7.78 -8.17
CA LYS A 56 15.80 8.92 -9.09
C LYS A 56 14.86 8.64 -10.26
N GLU A 57 14.78 7.40 -10.73
CA GLU A 57 13.83 7.01 -11.76
C GLU A 57 12.41 6.89 -11.22
N LEU A 58 12.25 6.25 -10.06
CA LEU A 58 10.95 6.06 -9.41
C LEU A 58 10.26 7.39 -9.04
N ILE A 59 11.02 8.40 -8.59
CA ILE A 59 10.42 9.70 -8.21
C ILE A 59 9.85 10.49 -9.39
N LYS A 60 10.19 10.16 -10.64
CA LYS A 60 9.65 10.82 -11.83
C LYS A 60 8.21 10.40 -12.15
N GLU A 61 7.82 9.20 -11.72
CA GLU A 61 6.57 8.54 -12.09
C GLU A 61 5.65 8.29 -10.87
N LEU A 62 5.78 9.12 -9.82
CA LEU A 62 5.00 9.01 -8.58
C LEU A 62 3.48 9.11 -8.76
N THR A 63 3.01 9.56 -9.93
CA THR A 63 1.59 9.60 -10.29
C THR A 63 0.94 8.21 -10.33
N ASP A 64 1.70 7.14 -10.61
CA ASP A 64 1.21 5.77 -10.48
C ASP A 64 1.66 5.17 -9.14
N ILE A 65 0.68 4.74 -8.35
CA ILE A 65 0.86 4.17 -7.02
C ILE A 65 1.87 3.01 -6.97
N LYS A 66 2.05 2.28 -8.09
CA LYS A 66 3.04 1.20 -8.18
C LYS A 66 4.47 1.71 -8.01
N TYR A 67 4.80 2.91 -8.49
CA TYR A 67 6.13 3.50 -8.32
C TYR A 67 6.35 3.99 -6.89
N LEU A 68 5.31 4.55 -6.26
CA LEU A 68 5.37 4.90 -4.83
C LEU A 68 5.64 3.66 -3.96
N TYR A 69 4.98 2.56 -4.28
CA TYR A 69 5.20 1.30 -3.57
C TYR A 69 6.62 0.74 -3.81
N ALA A 70 7.09 0.74 -5.06
CA ALA A 70 8.45 0.31 -5.38
C ALA A 70 9.50 1.18 -4.67
N LEU A 71 9.27 2.49 -4.57
CA LEU A 71 10.11 3.44 -3.85
C LEU A 71 10.15 3.11 -2.36
N LYS A 72 8.99 2.83 -1.75
CA LYS A 72 8.91 2.38 -0.35
C LYS A 72 9.77 1.14 -0.11
N LEU A 73 9.64 0.10 -0.95
CA LEU A 73 10.45 -1.12 -0.82
C LEU A 73 11.94 -0.86 -0.98
N LEU A 74 12.31 0.01 -1.91
CA LEU A 74 13.69 0.39 -2.12
C LEU A 74 14.30 1.00 -0.85
N PHE A 75 13.54 1.83 -0.11
CA PHE A 75 13.98 2.42 1.17
C PHE A 75 13.87 1.49 2.38
N GLU A 76 12.95 0.52 2.38
CA GLU A 76 12.83 -0.47 3.47
C GLU A 76 14.00 -1.45 3.48
N ASN A 77 14.71 -1.64 2.36
CA ASN A 77 15.89 -2.47 2.32
C ASN A 77 17.09 -1.78 3.00
N LEU A 78 17.40 -2.20 4.22
CA LEU A 78 18.52 -1.69 5.03
C LEU A 78 19.91 -1.89 4.41
N GLN A 79 20.04 -2.74 3.38
CA GLN A 79 21.30 -2.91 2.65
C GLN A 79 21.54 -1.79 1.62
N ASN A 80 20.51 -1.03 1.26
CA ASN A 80 20.63 0.08 0.34
C ASN A 80 21.18 1.30 1.08
N GLU A 81 22.30 1.81 0.60
CA GLU A 81 22.84 3.09 1.04
C GLU A 81 22.44 4.18 0.06
N PHE A 82 21.95 5.29 0.60
CA PHE A 82 21.44 6.42 -0.18
C PHE A 82 22.26 7.67 0.08
N SER A 83 22.52 8.44 -0.98
CA SER A 83 23.11 9.76 -0.79
C SER A 83 22.16 10.72 -0.06
N PRO A 84 22.68 11.69 0.72
CA PRO A 84 21.84 12.73 1.31
C PRO A 84 21.05 13.55 0.28
N GLN A 85 21.56 13.64 -0.96
CA GLN A 85 20.90 14.35 -2.04
C GLN A 85 19.64 13.61 -2.50
N ILE A 86 19.73 12.30 -2.75
CA ILE A 86 18.56 11.54 -3.20
C ILE A 86 17.46 11.49 -2.14
N LEU A 87 17.83 11.45 -0.86
CA LEU A 87 16.87 11.52 0.25
C LEU A 87 16.12 12.86 0.25
N ARG A 88 16.83 13.98 0.07
CA ARG A 88 16.21 15.30 -0.02
C ARG A 88 15.31 15.42 -1.25
N ASP A 89 15.79 14.98 -2.41
CA ASP A 89 15.03 15.07 -3.67
C ASP A 89 13.75 14.22 -3.58
N THR A 90 13.84 13.04 -2.97
CA THR A 90 12.68 12.19 -2.69
C THR A 90 11.69 12.87 -1.76
N LEU A 91 12.16 13.49 -0.66
CA LEU A 91 11.28 14.22 0.26
C LEU A 91 10.58 15.40 -0.42
N VAL A 92 11.28 16.13 -1.29
CA VAL A 92 10.70 17.23 -2.07
C VAL A 92 9.61 16.69 -3.01
N ALA A 93 9.88 15.59 -3.73
CA ALA A 93 8.90 14.98 -4.63
C ALA A 93 7.67 14.44 -3.90
N LEU A 94 7.83 13.85 -2.70
CA LEU A 94 6.72 13.35 -1.89
C LEU A 94 5.94 14.46 -1.18
N ALA A 95 6.56 15.61 -0.94
CA ALA A 95 5.89 16.77 -0.35
C ALA A 95 5.05 17.55 -1.36
N ASP A 96 5.31 17.37 -2.67
CA ASP A 96 4.45 17.92 -3.72
C ASP A 96 3.13 17.13 -3.77
N PRO A 97 1.97 17.76 -3.52
CA PRO A 97 0.68 17.09 -3.59
C PRO A 97 0.22 16.80 -5.02
N THR A 98 0.83 17.43 -6.04
CA THR A 98 0.37 17.36 -7.44
C THR A 98 0.28 15.92 -7.98
N PRO A 99 1.29 15.04 -7.78
CA PRO A 99 1.21 13.65 -8.23
C PRO A 99 0.12 12.83 -7.51
N PHE A 100 -0.35 13.31 -6.36
CA PHE A 100 -1.35 12.66 -5.51
C PHE A 100 -2.73 13.30 -5.60
N ASP A 101 -2.93 14.28 -6.50
CA ASP A 101 -4.22 14.90 -6.77
C ASP A 101 -5.27 13.91 -7.35
N PHE A 102 -4.83 12.68 -7.63
CA PHE A 102 -5.70 11.54 -7.97
C PHE A 102 -6.55 11.03 -6.79
N TYR A 103 -6.31 11.50 -5.55
CA TYR A 103 -7.25 11.39 -4.45
C TYR A 103 -8.46 12.32 -4.71
N ALA A 104 -9.21 11.93 -5.74
CA ALA A 104 -10.34 12.62 -6.35
C ALA A 104 -11.38 13.09 -5.32
N LYS A 105 -12.26 13.98 -5.77
CA LYS A 105 -13.44 14.53 -5.09
C LYS A 105 -13.99 13.70 -3.93
N GLN A 106 -14.11 12.37 -4.05
CA GLN A 106 -14.54 11.47 -2.97
C GLN A 106 -13.67 11.50 -1.70
N SER A 107 -12.34 11.59 -1.82
CA SER A 107 -11.42 11.70 -0.68
C SER A 107 -11.60 13.02 0.04
N VAL A 108 -11.74 14.11 -0.72
CA VAL A 108 -12.05 15.45 -0.21
C VAL A 108 -13.44 15.48 0.43
N THR A 109 -14.46 14.94 -0.23
CA THR A 109 -15.83 14.85 0.31
C THR A 109 -15.88 14.00 1.58
N ARG A 110 -15.11 12.90 1.65
CA ARG A 110 -15.00 12.08 2.86
C ARG A 110 -14.30 12.82 4.00
N LEU A 111 -13.21 13.53 3.71
CA LEU A 111 -12.51 14.36 4.69
C LEU A 111 -13.40 15.51 5.20
N GLU A 112 -14.08 16.21 4.29
CA GLU A 112 -15.02 17.29 4.58
C GLU A 112 -16.20 16.79 5.44
N LEU A 113 -16.76 15.63 5.12
CA LEU A 113 -17.81 14.99 5.94
C LEU A 113 -17.30 14.65 7.35
N HIS A 114 -16.08 14.12 7.47
CA HIS A 114 -15.50 13.75 8.76
C HIS A 114 -15.30 14.98 9.66
N LEU A 115 -14.79 16.10 9.12
CA LEU A 115 -14.61 17.35 9.86
C LEU A 115 -15.92 18.06 10.27
N ARG A 116 -17.04 17.76 9.60
CA ARG A 116 -18.36 18.33 9.94
C ARG A 116 -19.12 17.52 10.98
N THR A 117 -18.78 16.24 11.11
CA THR A 117 -19.49 15.30 11.98
C THR A 117 -18.75 15.03 13.29
N TRP A 118 -17.48 15.46 13.40
CA TRP A 118 -16.63 15.34 14.59
C TRP A 118 -16.18 16.70 15.11
#